data_AF-A0A1Q7EQC5-F1
#
_entry.id   AF-A0A1Q7EQC5-F1
#
_cell.length_a   1.000
_cell.length_b   1.000
_cell.length_c   1.000
_cell.angle_alpha   90.00
_cell.angle_beta   90.00
_cell.angle_gamma   90.00
#
_symmetry.space_group_name_H-M   'P 1'
#
loop_
_entity.id
_entity.type
_entity.pdbx_description
1 polymer ?
#
loop_
_entity_poly.entity_id
_entity_poly.type
_entity_poly.pdbx_seq_one_letter_code
_entity_poly.pdbx_strand_id
1 'polypeptide(L)'
;MLAREDAHRLLLRVLSEFVPEWELVGEVAEVTIRDPEHWLSGIGTFGVTLRHRHSGALKVLGRRAGLGGDATYHRGISFLVLEAYADRNTDPIRRYLQEVGVAPFQPHPLSIFKAS
;
A
#
# COMPACT_ATOMS: atom_id res chain seq x y z
N MET A 1 -3.59 -10.53 15.15
CA MET A 1 -3.03 -9.21 14.80
C MET A 1 -1.64 -9.46 14.28
N LEU A 2 -1.40 -9.15 13.01
CA LEU A 2 -0.12 -9.38 12.35
C LEU A 2 0.98 -8.57 13.03
N ALA A 3 2.14 -9.17 13.30
CA ALA A 3 3.27 -8.42 13.87
C ALA A 3 3.86 -7.45 12.82
N ARG A 4 4.51 -6.39 13.28
CA ARG A 4 5.14 -5.38 12.41
C ARG A 4 6.17 -6.01 11.47
N GLU A 5 6.96 -6.94 12.00
CA GLU A 5 7.99 -7.67 11.27
C GLU A 5 7.37 -8.58 10.20
N ASP A 6 6.21 -9.16 10.48
CA ASP A 6 5.46 -9.97 9.50
C ASP A 6 4.90 -9.09 8.39
N ALA A 7 4.32 -7.94 8.74
CA ALA A 7 3.84 -6.96 7.77
C ALA A 7 4.96 -6.48 6.86
N HIS A 8 6.14 -6.18 7.41
CA HIS A 8 7.33 -5.82 6.63
C HIS A 8 7.72 -6.93 5.66
N ARG A 9 7.85 -8.18 6.15
CA ARG A 9 8.24 -9.32 5.30
C ARG A 9 7.23 -9.60 4.19
N LEU A 10 5.94 -9.51 4.48
CA LEU A 10 4.88 -9.70 3.49
C LEU A 10 4.90 -8.58 2.44
N LEU A 11 5.05 -7.33 2.86
CA LEU A 11 5.17 -6.20 1.94
C LEU A 11 6.34 -6.34 0.98
N LEU A 12 7.52 -6.77 1.46
CA LEU A 12 8.66 -7.02 0.57
C LEU A 12 8.34 -8.07 -0.49
N ARG A 13 7.65 -9.16 -0.12
CA ARG A 13 7.24 -10.20 -1.07
C ARG A 13 6.23 -9.67 -2.09
N VAL A 14 5.19 -8.99 -1.62
CA VAL A 14 4.18 -8.33 -2.46
C VAL A 14 4.83 -7.42 -3.51
N LEU A 15 5.76 -6.56 -3.09
CA LEU A 15 6.44 -5.65 -4.01
C LEU A 15 7.27 -6.43 -5.03
N SER A 16 8.05 -7.43 -4.58
CA SER A 16 8.85 -8.25 -5.49
C SER A 16 8.01 -9.04 -6.51
N GLU A 17 6.79 -9.43 -6.13
CA GLU A 17 5.92 -10.26 -6.94
C GLU A 17 5.08 -9.45 -7.94
N PHE A 18 4.54 -8.31 -7.53
CA PHE A 18 3.55 -7.58 -8.34
C PHE A 18 4.05 -6.27 -8.93
N VAL A 19 5.01 -5.61 -8.27
CA VAL A 19 5.44 -4.24 -8.58
C VAL A 19 6.94 -4.05 -8.26
N PRO A 20 7.83 -4.85 -8.89
CA PRO A 20 9.26 -4.90 -8.55
C PRO A 20 9.99 -3.57 -8.76
N GLU A 21 9.40 -2.65 -9.53
CA GLU A 21 9.87 -1.29 -9.74
C GLU A 21 9.72 -0.39 -8.50
N TRP A 22 9.02 -0.83 -7.46
CA TRP A 22 8.88 -0.15 -6.18
C TRP A 22 9.66 -0.85 -5.07
N GLU A 23 10.11 -0.06 -4.09
CA GLU A 23 10.80 -0.56 -2.90
C GLU A 23 10.32 0.13 -1.62
N LEU A 24 10.45 -0.56 -0.48
CA LEU A 24 10.24 0.05 0.82
C LEU A 24 11.42 0.96 1.16
N VAL A 25 11.11 2.16 1.65
CA VAL A 25 12.08 3.10 2.23
C VAL A 25 11.72 3.32 3.69
N GLY A 26 12.59 2.84 4.57
CA GLY A 26 12.40 2.93 6.03
C GLY A 26 11.57 1.78 6.60
N GLU A 27 11.11 1.97 7.83
CA GLU A 27 10.39 0.93 8.57
C GLU A 27 8.89 0.96 8.30
N VAL A 28 8.28 -0.21 8.36
CA VAL A 28 6.82 -0.35 8.45
C VAL A 28 6.40 -0.04 9.88
N ALA A 29 5.41 0.83 10.05
CA ALA A 29 4.91 1.26 11.35
C ALA A 29 3.39 1.14 11.42
N GLU A 30 2.83 0.87 12.59
CA GLU A 30 1.38 0.88 12.75
C GLU A 30 0.84 2.32 12.72
N VAL A 31 -0.22 2.53 11.93
CA VAL A 31 -0.92 3.81 11.84
C VAL A 31 -1.78 3.97 13.08
N THR A 32 -1.41 4.93 13.92
CA THR A 32 -2.17 5.27 15.13
C THR A 32 -3.08 6.48 14.93
N ILE A 33 -4.26 6.44 15.56
CA ILE A 33 -5.19 7.58 15.64
C ILE A 33 -4.68 8.73 16.52
N ARG A 34 -3.60 8.51 17.28
CA ARG A 34 -3.02 9.53 18.16
C ARG A 34 -2.20 10.58 17.41
N ASP A 35 -1.79 10.27 16.18
CA ASP A 35 -1.08 11.20 15.32
C ASP A 35 -2.09 11.87 14.37
N PRO A 36 -2.26 13.21 14.42
CA PRO A 36 -3.19 13.92 13.55
C PRO A 36 -2.79 13.85 12.06
N GLU A 37 -1.52 13.57 11.76
CA GLU A 37 -1.02 13.43 10.40
C GLU A 37 -1.30 12.04 9.82
N HIS A 38 -1.82 11.12 10.63
CA HIS A 38 -2.22 9.79 10.17
C HIS A 38 -3.64 9.78 9.60
N TRP A 39 -3.86 8.89 8.64
CA TRP A 39 -5.23 8.59 8.21
C TRP A 39 -5.98 7.92 9.36
N LEU A 40 -7.24 8.33 9.58
CA LEU A 40 -8.20 7.57 10.37
C LEU A 40 -8.35 6.20 9.70
N SER A 41 -7.66 5.22 10.26
CA SER A 41 -7.58 3.86 9.73
C SER A 41 -8.09 2.88 10.78
N GLY A 42 -8.60 1.74 10.34
CA GLY A 42 -8.99 0.65 11.25
C GLY A 42 -7.78 0.11 12.01
N ILE A 43 -8.04 -0.56 13.14
CA ILE A 43 -7.01 -1.26 13.93
C ILE A 43 -6.19 -2.20 13.04
N GLY A 44 -4.87 -2.24 13.23
CA GLY A 44 -3.95 -3.06 12.45
C GLY A 44 -3.70 -2.53 11.04
N THR A 45 -3.68 -1.22 10.86
CA THR A 45 -3.24 -0.59 9.60
C THR A 45 -1.77 -0.24 9.68
N PHE A 46 -1.00 -0.49 8.62
CA PHE A 46 0.43 -0.19 8.55
C PHE A 46 0.72 0.95 7.55
N GLY A 47 1.62 1.85 7.94
CA GLY A 47 2.19 2.90 7.13
C GLY A 47 3.63 2.58 6.76
N VAL A 48 4.03 3.03 5.56
CA VAL A 48 5.38 2.88 5.03
C VAL A 48 5.60 3.84 3.88
N THR A 49 6.86 4.18 3.58
CA THR A 49 7.19 4.93 2.37
C THR A 49 7.64 3.97 1.28
N LEU A 50 7.09 4.13 0.07
CA LEU A 50 7.52 3.44 -1.14
C LEU A 50 8.27 4.41 -2.04
N ARG A 51 9.34 3.92 -2.67
CA ARG A 51 10.08 4.65 -3.70
C ARG A 51 10.09 3.86 -5.00
N HIS A 52 9.77 4.54 -6.09
CA HIS A 52 9.95 3.98 -7.42
C HIS A 52 11.44 4.02 -7.79
N ARG A 53 12.01 2.86 -8.16
CA ARG A 53 13.46 2.66 -8.34
C ARG A 53 14.06 3.55 -9.43
N HIS A 54 13.33 3.80 -10.53
CA HIS A 54 13.85 4.56 -11.67
C HIS A 54 13.57 6.07 -11.58
N SER A 55 12.29 6.45 -11.44
CA SER A 55 11.89 7.86 -11.34
C SER A 55 12.17 8.52 -9.98
N GLY A 56 12.44 7.75 -8.92
CA GLY A 56 12.57 8.28 -7.57
C GLY A 56 11.24 8.73 -6.94
N ALA A 57 10.10 8.53 -7.61
CA ALA A 57 8.80 8.95 -7.13
C ALA A 57 8.48 8.32 -5.77
N LEU A 58 7.91 9.13 -4.86
CA LEU A 58 7.61 8.71 -3.49
C LEU A 58 6.11 8.55 -3.25
N LYS A 59 5.74 7.48 -2.57
CA LYS A 59 4.38 7.23 -2.06
C LYS A 59 4.45 6.95 -0.57
N VAL A 60 3.75 7.74 0.23
CA VAL A 60 3.72 7.60 1.69
C VAL A 60 2.37 7.02 2.09
N LEU A 61 2.38 5.81 2.61
CA LEU A 61 1.18 5.10 3.09
C LEU A 61 1.00 5.37 4.58
N GLY A 62 -0.25 5.56 5.01
CA GLY A 62 -0.63 5.73 6.41
C GLY A 62 -0.59 7.18 6.91
N ARG A 63 -0.11 8.12 6.10
CA ARG A 63 -0.09 9.55 6.41
C ARG A 63 -0.99 10.34 5.46
N ARG A 64 -1.59 11.42 5.97
CA ARG A 64 -2.42 12.38 5.23
C ARG A 64 -1.60 13.49 4.60
N ALA A 65 -0.52 13.90 5.26
CA ALA A 65 0.40 14.93 4.81
C ALA A 65 1.80 14.71 5.41
N GLY A 66 2.75 15.52 4.93
CA GLY A 66 4.14 15.53 5.38
C GLY A 66 4.84 16.82 4.98
N LEU A 67 6.14 16.92 5.27
CA LEU A 67 6.90 18.18 5.26
C LEU A 67 7.25 18.74 3.85
N GLY A 68 6.64 18.23 2.78
CA GLY A 68 6.80 18.73 1.41
C GLY A 68 7.74 17.90 0.52
N GLY A 69 7.56 18.06 -0.80
CA GLY A 69 8.22 17.32 -1.87
C GLY A 69 7.21 16.66 -2.83
N ASP A 70 7.70 16.02 -3.90
CA ASP A 70 6.88 15.30 -4.90
C ASP A 70 6.29 13.96 -4.39
N ALA A 71 6.17 13.81 -3.07
CA ALA A 71 5.59 12.64 -2.44
C ALA A 71 4.06 12.69 -2.51
N THR A 72 3.45 11.55 -2.84
CA THR A 72 1.98 11.40 -2.78
C THR A 72 1.58 10.61 -1.54
N TYR A 73 0.48 11.00 -0.91
CA TYR A 73 0.04 10.50 0.40
C TYR A 73 -1.22 9.65 0.26
N HIS A 74 -1.22 8.48 0.89
CA HIS A 74 -2.27 7.46 0.74
C HIS A 74 -2.63 6.85 2.08
N ARG A 75 -3.77 6.17 2.15
CA ARG A 75 -4.14 5.35 3.31
C ARG A 75 -3.09 4.26 3.55
N GLY A 76 -3.01 3.79 4.79
CA GLY A 76 -2.16 2.66 5.12
C GLY A 76 -2.77 1.34 4.63
N ILE A 77 -1.97 0.28 4.68
CA ILE A 77 -2.39 -1.06 4.31
C ILE A 77 -2.94 -1.81 5.54
N SER A 78 -4.15 -2.36 5.43
CA SER A 78 -4.74 -3.16 6.51
C SER A 78 -4.06 -4.52 6.65
N PHE A 79 -3.89 -4.99 7.89
CA PHE A 79 -3.39 -6.34 8.17
C PHE A 79 -4.26 -7.42 7.49
N LEU A 80 -5.57 -7.21 7.33
CA LEU A 80 -6.46 -8.16 6.64
C LEU A 80 -6.10 -8.33 5.16
N VAL A 81 -5.60 -7.28 4.51
CA VAL A 81 -5.12 -7.34 3.13
C VAL A 81 -3.83 -8.16 3.04
N LEU A 82 -2.95 -8.01 4.04
CA LEU A 82 -1.70 -8.77 4.14
C LEU A 82 -1.93 -10.23 4.53
N GLU A 83 -2.86 -10.50 5.45
CA GLU A 83 -3.28 -11.86 5.82
C GLU A 83 -3.91 -12.58 4.62
N ALA A 84 -4.82 -11.93 3.88
CA ALA A 84 -5.37 -12.50 2.66
C ALA A 84 -4.27 -12.90 1.64
N TYR A 85 -3.25 -12.05 1.47
CA TYR A 85 -2.10 -12.38 0.63
C TYR A 85 -1.32 -13.59 1.17
N ALA A 86 -1.09 -13.68 2.48
CA ALA A 86 -0.44 -14.83 3.10
C ALA A 86 -1.23 -16.13 2.88
N ASP A 87 -2.56 -16.04 2.88
CA ASP A 87 -3.50 -17.13 2.58
C ASP A 87 -3.69 -17.39 1.07
N ARG A 88 -2.81 -16.80 0.23
CA ARG A 88 -2.80 -16.91 -1.25
C ARG A 88 -4.00 -16.28 -1.96
N ASN A 89 -4.81 -15.49 -1.25
CA ASN A 89 -5.81 -14.64 -1.86
C ASN A 89 -5.19 -13.29 -2.25
N THR A 90 -4.75 -13.16 -3.51
CA THR A 90 -4.00 -11.98 -3.98
C THR A 90 -4.88 -10.80 -4.43
N ASP A 91 -6.18 -10.97 -4.56
CA ASP A 91 -7.07 -9.94 -5.10
C ASP A 91 -7.11 -8.66 -4.24
N PRO A 92 -7.23 -8.74 -2.89
CA PRO A 92 -7.24 -7.54 -2.05
C PRO A 92 -5.96 -6.72 -2.18
N ILE A 93 -4.79 -7.37 -2.22
CA ILE A 93 -3.52 -6.66 -2.31
C ILE A 93 -3.33 -6.02 -3.69
N ARG A 94 -3.72 -6.71 -4.77
CA ARG A 94 -3.67 -6.14 -6.13
C ARG A 94 -4.54 -4.91 -6.27
N ARG A 95 -5.78 -4.95 -5.76
CA ARG A 95 -6.69 -3.80 -5.76
C ARG A 95 -6.12 -2.64 -4.94
N TYR A 96 -5.55 -2.92 -3.77
CA TYR A 96 -4.91 -1.89 -2.95
C TYR A 96 -3.73 -1.23 -3.69
N LEU A 97 -2.84 -2.00 -4.31
CA LEU A 97 -1.71 -1.46 -5.08
C LEU A 97 -2.17 -0.57 -6.25
N GLN A 98 -3.30 -0.91 -6.89
CA GLN A 98 -3.91 -0.09 -7.94
C GLN A 98 -4.52 1.20 -7.37
N GLU A 99 -5.24 1.11 -6.24
CA GLU A 99 -5.85 2.27 -5.57
C GLU A 99 -4.80 3.32 -5.20
N VAL A 100 -3.65 2.89 -4.67
CA VAL A 100 -2.55 3.80 -4.32
C VAL A 100 -1.67 4.17 -5.53
N GLY A 101 -2.01 3.69 -6.73
CA GLY A 101 -1.31 3.96 -7.98
C GLY A 101 0.13 3.45 -8.03
N VAL A 102 0.42 2.37 -7.30
CA VAL A 102 1.71 1.64 -7.35
C VAL A 102 1.68 0.66 -8.51
N ALA A 103 0.59 -0.10 -8.64
CA ALA A 103 0.34 -0.97 -9.78
C ALA A 103 -0.46 -0.23 -10.87
N PRO A 104 -0.24 -0.55 -12.16
CA PRO A 104 -1.08 -0.01 -13.23
C PRO A 104 -2.53 -0.45 -13.03
N PHE A 105 -3.47 0.46 -13.29
CA PHE A 105 -4.89 0.13 -13.32
C PHE A 105 -5.13 -0.90 -14.43
N GLN A 106 -5.49 -2.11 -14.05
CA GLN A 106 -5.92 -3.14 -14.99
C GLN A 106 -7.44 -3.21 -14.92
N PRO A 107 -8.17 -2.64 -15.89
CA PRO A 107 -9.62 -2.75 -15.91
C PRO A 107 -10.01 -4.23 -15.94
N HIS A 108 -10.89 -4.63 -15.03
CA HIS A 108 -11.48 -5.95 -15.09
C HIS A 108 -12.30 -6.04 -16.39
N PRO A 109 -12.17 -7.12 -17.20
CA PRO A 109 -12.77 -7.20 -18.54
C PRO A 109 -14.30 -7.05 -18.57
N LEU A 110 -14.98 -7.15 -17.42
CA LEU A 110 -16.42 -6.90 -17.29
C LEU A 110 -16.80 -5.41 -17.21
N SER A 111 -15.84 -4.48 -17.12
CA SER A 111 -16.12 -3.03 -17.06
C SER A 111 -16.33 -2.37 -18.44
N ILE A 112 -16.17 -3.13 -19.53
CA ILE A 112 -16.28 -2.62 -20.91
C ILE A 112 -17.75 -2.57 -21.37
N PHE A 113 -18.68 -3.20 -20.63
CA PHE A 113 -20.11 -3.08 -20.89
C PHE A 113 -20.75 -2.00 -20.02
N LYS A 114 -20.54 -0.72 -20.39
CA LYS A 114 -21.59 0.28 -20.17
C LYS A 114 -21.98 0.90 -21.50
N ALA A 115 -23.27 0.76 -21.78
CA ALA A 115 -23.99 0.98 -23.01
C ALA A 115 -23.78 2.36 -23.66
N SER A 116 -23.87 2.31 -24.99
CA SER A 116 -24.12 3.40 -25.93
C SER A 116 -25.27 4.32 -25.52
#